data_AF-A0A7H8PVW4-F1
#
_entry.id   AF-A0A7H8PVW4-F1
#
_cell.length_a   1.000
_cell.length_b   1.000
_cell.length_c   1.000
_cell.angle_alpha   90.00
_cell.angle_beta   90.00
_cell.angle_gamma   90.00
#
_symmetry.space_group_name_H-M   'P 1'
#
loop_
_entity.id
_entity.type
_entity.pdbx_description
1 polymer ?
#
loop_
_entity_poly.entity_id
_entity_poly.type
_entity_poly.pdbx_seq_one_letter_code
_entity_poly.pdbx_strand_id
1 'polypeptide(L)'
;MSLLLPLALLTACAANPAQQAVTATGTLVQENGKFYLLGEQDRYHMNRMPQLNYSNYLGQELLVEGEIPRYCHQAWQDSVVNVQGGAEMVDLNKVDWSDCLAPDKVSLVTGDGLQLVYDWEEIELRDYHF
;
A
#
# COMPACT_ATOMS: atom_id res chain seq x y z
N MET A 1 -46.03 -35.18 2.54
CA MET A 1 -45.82 -34.08 1.57
C MET A 1 -44.81 -33.14 2.17
N SER A 2 -43.65 -33.05 1.52
CA SER A 2 -42.45 -32.41 2.03
C SER A 2 -42.60 -30.89 2.13
N LEU A 3 -42.09 -30.35 3.23
CA LEU A 3 -41.77 -28.95 3.46
C LEU A 3 -40.77 -28.43 2.42
N LEU A 4 -40.84 -27.13 2.10
CA LEU A 4 -39.69 -26.22 1.95
C LEU A 4 -40.20 -24.82 1.57
N LEU A 5 -40.26 -23.91 2.55
CA LEU A 5 -40.25 -22.47 2.29
C LEU A 5 -38.79 -22.04 2.08
N PRO A 6 -38.45 -21.29 1.02
CA PRO A 6 -37.10 -20.79 0.85
C PRO A 6 -36.91 -19.60 1.79
N LEU A 7 -36.05 -19.75 2.81
CA LEU A 7 -35.46 -18.60 3.48
C LEU A 7 -34.58 -17.88 2.46
N ALA A 8 -35.06 -16.74 1.99
CA ALA A 8 -34.24 -15.76 1.31
C ALA A 8 -33.18 -15.25 2.30
N LEU A 9 -32.01 -15.87 2.29
CA LEU A 9 -30.80 -15.32 2.89
C LEU A 9 -30.42 -14.09 2.08
N LEU A 10 -30.89 -12.93 2.51
CA LEU A 10 -30.30 -11.65 2.12
C LEU A 10 -28.86 -11.68 2.63
N THR A 11 -27.93 -11.97 1.74
CA THR A 11 -26.50 -11.73 1.95
C THR A 11 -26.35 -10.25 2.24
N ALA A 12 -26.21 -9.89 3.51
CA ALA A 12 -25.66 -8.61 3.88
C ALA A 12 -24.27 -8.55 3.24
N CYS A 13 -24.12 -7.76 2.18
CA CYS A 13 -22.81 -7.26 1.82
C CYS A 13 -22.32 -6.55 3.07
N ALA A 14 -21.42 -7.18 3.83
CA ALA A 14 -20.63 -6.47 4.81
C ALA A 14 -20.07 -5.26 4.06
N ALA A 15 -20.54 -4.07 4.41
CA ALA A 15 -20.07 -2.85 3.78
C ALA A 15 -18.57 -2.81 4.04
N ASN A 16 -17.78 -3.21 3.04
CA ASN A 16 -16.34 -3.20 3.13
C ASN A 16 -15.99 -1.75 3.40
N PRO A 17 -15.46 -1.44 4.58
CA PRO A 17 -15.38 -0.07 5.00
C PRO A 17 -14.29 0.57 4.13
N ALA A 18 -14.65 1.65 3.43
CA ALA A 18 -13.89 2.19 2.30
C ALA A 18 -12.40 2.36 2.61
N GLN A 19 -11.55 1.91 1.69
CA GLN A 19 -10.14 2.29 1.62
C GLN A 19 -10.07 3.80 1.36
N GLN A 20 -9.15 4.49 2.03
CA GLN A 20 -9.01 5.93 1.86
C GLN A 20 -8.12 6.20 0.64
N ALA A 21 -8.73 6.68 -0.43
CA ALA A 21 -8.00 7.15 -1.60
C ALA A 21 -7.08 8.31 -1.21
N VAL A 22 -5.85 8.31 -1.73
CA VAL A 22 -4.84 9.32 -1.47
C VAL A 22 -4.05 9.62 -2.74
N THR A 23 -3.72 10.89 -2.91
CA THR A 23 -2.74 11.34 -3.89
C THR A 23 -1.60 11.98 -3.12
N ALA A 24 -0.40 11.41 -3.23
CA ALA A 24 0.79 11.88 -2.55
C ALA A 24 1.88 12.24 -3.56
N THR A 25 2.62 13.29 -3.30
CA THR A 25 3.81 13.65 -4.07
C THR A 25 5.00 13.75 -3.12
N GLY A 26 6.14 13.21 -3.52
CA GLY A 26 7.34 13.26 -2.70
C GLY A 26 8.54 12.57 -3.32
N THR A 27 9.67 12.68 -2.65
CA THR A 27 10.91 12.03 -3.07
C THR A 27 10.93 10.59 -2.61
N LEU A 28 11.19 9.66 -3.53
CA LEU A 28 11.34 8.25 -3.20
C LEU A 28 12.72 7.98 -2.58
N VAL A 29 12.73 7.40 -1.38
CA VAL A 29 13.96 7.00 -0.67
C VAL A 29 13.89 5.54 -0.24
N GLN A 30 15.06 5.00 0.15
CA GLN A 30 15.16 3.69 0.76
C GLN A 30 15.83 3.79 2.13
N GLU A 31 15.18 3.23 3.15
CA GLU A 31 15.69 3.16 4.52
C GLU A 31 15.48 1.74 5.06
N ASN A 32 16.52 1.14 5.63
CA ASN A 32 16.45 -0.23 6.19
C ASN A 32 15.85 -1.28 5.24
N GLY A 33 16.08 -1.14 3.93
CA GLY A 33 15.58 -2.06 2.90
C GLY A 33 14.13 -1.83 2.47
N LYS A 34 13.43 -0.84 3.05
CA LYS A 34 12.06 -0.44 2.71
C LYS A 34 12.05 0.85 1.91
N PHE A 35 11.01 1.04 1.11
CA PHE A 35 10.84 2.23 0.27
C PHE A 35 9.85 3.18 0.90
N TYR A 36 10.17 4.48 0.83
CA TYR A 36 9.35 5.53 1.40
C TYR A 36 9.18 6.68 0.43
N LEU A 37 7.98 7.24 0.38
CA LEU A 37 7.71 8.51 -0.29
C LEU A 37 7.76 9.62 0.77
N LEU A 38 8.76 10.50 0.67
CA LEU A 38 8.92 11.65 1.56
C LEU A 38 8.32 12.90 0.91
N GLY A 39 7.13 13.28 1.36
CA GLY A 39 6.52 14.57 1.04
C GLY A 39 7.01 15.67 1.99
N GLU A 40 6.43 16.86 1.87
CA GLU A 40 6.81 18.01 2.73
C GLU A 40 6.41 17.81 4.20
N GLN A 41 5.26 17.17 4.44
CA GLN A 41 4.68 16.97 5.77
C GLN A 41 4.40 15.49 6.09
N ASP A 42 4.36 14.65 5.06
CA ASP A 42 3.93 13.27 5.14
C ASP A 42 5.04 12.32 4.72
N ARG A 43 5.03 11.13 5.30
CA ARG A 43 5.91 10.02 4.95
C ARG A 43 5.05 8.78 4.77
N TYR A 44 5.15 8.17 3.60
CA TYR A 44 4.41 6.96 3.28
C TYR A 44 5.37 5.79 3.09
N HIS A 45 5.08 4.65 3.72
CA HIS A 45 5.74 3.39 3.39
C HIS A 45 5.14 2.84 2.11
N MET A 46 5.97 2.66 1.08
CA MET A 46 5.52 2.19 -0.23
C MET A 46 5.33 0.68 -0.20
N ASN A 47 4.10 0.21 -0.37
CA ASN A 47 3.82 -1.22 -0.46
C ASN A 47 4.54 -1.82 -1.67
N ARG A 48 5.05 -3.05 -1.51
CA ARG A 48 5.80 -3.72 -2.58
C ARG A 48 4.90 -4.01 -3.78
N MET A 49 5.37 -3.64 -4.96
CA MET A 49 4.70 -3.91 -6.23
C MET A 49 5.55 -4.86 -7.07
N PRO A 50 5.04 -6.02 -7.50
CA PRO A 50 5.80 -6.96 -8.32
C PRO A 50 6.22 -6.39 -9.68
N GLN A 51 5.37 -5.52 -10.26
CA GLN A 51 5.54 -5.01 -11.61
C GLN A 51 6.32 -3.69 -11.67
N LEU A 52 6.56 -3.04 -10.53
CA LEU A 52 7.31 -1.78 -10.45
C LEU A 52 8.52 -1.92 -9.51
N ASN A 53 9.72 -1.82 -10.08
CA ASN A 53 10.95 -1.81 -9.30
C ASN A 53 11.29 -0.38 -8.83
N TYR A 54 10.93 -0.06 -7.58
CA TYR A 54 11.21 1.24 -6.95
C TYR A 54 12.69 1.64 -6.93
N SER A 55 13.62 0.68 -6.95
CA SER A 55 15.06 0.97 -6.95
C SER A 55 15.47 1.84 -8.14
N ASN A 56 14.74 1.78 -9.26
CA ASN A 56 15.01 2.57 -10.46
C ASN A 56 14.66 4.06 -10.31
N TYR A 57 13.93 4.42 -9.25
CA TYR A 57 13.39 5.77 -9.05
C TYR A 57 13.88 6.41 -7.75
N LEU A 58 14.90 5.84 -7.10
CA LEU A 58 15.47 6.40 -5.88
C LEU A 58 16.01 7.81 -6.10
N GLY A 59 15.69 8.71 -5.18
CA GLY A 59 16.03 10.14 -5.25
C GLY A 59 15.20 10.93 -6.25
N GLN A 60 14.26 10.30 -6.96
CA GLN A 60 13.33 10.99 -7.85
C GLN A 60 12.06 11.39 -7.13
N GLU A 61 11.43 12.46 -7.60
CA GLU A 61 10.11 12.87 -7.14
C GLU A 61 9.03 12.09 -7.91
N LEU A 62 8.12 11.47 -7.16
CA LEU A 62 7.01 10.69 -7.68
C LEU A 62 5.69 11.30 -7.25
N LEU A 63 4.73 11.31 -8.15
CA LEU A 63 3.31 11.49 -7.86
C LEU A 63 2.66 10.10 -7.84
N VAL A 64 2.04 9.77 -6.72
CA VAL A 64 1.43 8.47 -6.45
C VAL A 64 -0.04 8.67 -6.15
N GLU A 65 -0.89 7.99 -6.91
CA GLU A 65 -2.31 7.84 -6.63
C GLU A 65 -2.56 6.42 -6.15
N GLY A 66 -3.36 6.25 -5.11
CA GLY A 66 -3.64 4.94 -4.57
C GLY A 66 -4.46 5.02 -3.30
N GLU A 67 -4.20 4.11 -2.38
CA GLU A 67 -4.96 3.98 -1.14
C GLU A 67 -4.10 3.69 0.09
N ILE A 68 -4.60 4.08 1.25
CA ILE A 68 -4.06 3.66 2.55
C ILE A 68 -4.85 2.42 3.00
N PRO A 69 -4.29 1.20 2.88
CA PRO A 69 -4.97 -0.01 3.32
C PRO A 69 -5.08 -0.03 4.84
N ARG A 70 -6.22 -0.52 5.34
CA ARG A 70 -6.49 -0.65 6.78
C ARG A 70 -5.51 -1.57 7.52
N TYR A 71 -4.86 -2.46 6.79
CA TYR A 71 -3.98 -3.51 7.31
C TYR A 71 -2.51 -3.15 7.07
N CYS A 72 -2.05 -1.98 7.50
CA CYS A 72 -0.62 -1.67 7.52
C CYS A 72 0.06 -2.40 8.69
N HIS A 73 0.20 -3.73 8.59
CA HIS A 73 0.79 -4.57 9.64
C HIS A 73 2.32 -4.50 9.72
N GLN A 74 2.97 -3.92 8.71
CA GLN A 74 4.42 -3.98 8.54
C GLN A 74 5.18 -3.26 9.67
N ALA A 75 4.72 -2.07 10.06
CA ALA A 75 5.33 -1.28 11.14
C ALA A 75 5.33 -2.01 12.49
N TRP A 76 4.24 -2.72 12.78
CA TRP A 76 4.06 -3.45 14.03
C TRP A 76 4.95 -4.70 14.08
N GLN A 77 5.00 -5.46 12.98
CA GLN A 77 5.80 -6.70 12.90
C GLN A 77 7.30 -6.44 13.02
N ASP A 78 7.82 -5.40 12.36
CA ASP A 78 9.26 -5.09 12.40
C ASP A 78 9.74 -4.54 13.76
N SER A 79 8.79 -4.21 14.63
CA SER A 79 9.06 -3.71 15.99
C SER A 79 9.00 -4.80 17.05
N VAL A 80 8.63 -6.03 16.68
CA VAL A 80 8.60 -7.18 17.59
C VAL A 80 10.02 -7.64 17.88
N VAL A 81 10.39 -7.62 19.15
CA VAL A 81 11.67 -8.09 19.68
C VAL A 81 11.45 -9.37 20.47
N ASN A 82 12.18 -10.42 20.11
CA ASN A 82 12.21 -11.66 20.89
C ASN A 82 13.09 -11.48 22.13
N VAL A 83 12.49 -11.54 23.31
CA VAL A 83 13.24 -11.59 24.58
C VAL A 83 13.53 -13.03 24.99
N GLN A 84 14.66 -13.22 25.69
CA GLN A 84 15.06 -14.53 26.22
C GLN A 84 13.93 -15.11 27.07
N GLY A 85 13.38 -16.24 26.62
CA GLY A 85 12.19 -16.86 27.22
C GLY A 85 10.99 -17.02 26.29
N GLY A 86 11.07 -16.52 25.05
CA GLY A 86 10.03 -16.72 24.03
C GLY A 86 8.83 -15.78 24.15
N ALA A 87 8.94 -14.72 24.96
CA ALA A 87 7.98 -13.63 24.95
C ALA A 87 8.32 -12.64 23.82
N GLU A 88 7.29 -12.19 23.11
CA GLU A 88 7.38 -11.13 22.12
C GLU A 88 7.06 -9.78 22.79
N MET A 89 7.94 -8.79 22.65
CA MET A 89 7.69 -7.41 23.11
C MET A 89 7.80 -6.46 21.93
N VAL A 90 7.00 -5.40 21.90
CA VAL A 90 7.07 -4.36 20.86
C VAL A 90 7.94 -3.20 21.35
N ASP A 91 9.01 -2.89 20.61
CA ASP A 91 9.81 -1.68 20.82
C ASP A 91 9.15 -0.50 20.11
N LEU A 92 8.39 0.30 20.86
CA LEU A 92 7.66 1.45 20.32
C LEU A 92 8.56 2.51 19.68
N ASN A 93 9.85 2.56 20.03
CA ASN A 93 10.80 3.49 19.41
C ASN A 93 11.24 3.04 18.01
N LYS A 94 10.95 1.79 17.63
CA LYS A 94 11.23 1.21 16.31
C LYS A 94 9.98 1.12 15.44
N VAL A 95 8.81 1.41 16.00
CA VAL A 95 7.55 1.45 15.24
C VAL A 95 7.60 2.62 14.29
N ASP A 96 7.58 2.29 13.01
CA ASP A 96 7.44 3.25 11.93
C ASP A 96 5.97 3.65 11.81
N TRP A 97 5.63 4.87 12.24
CA TRP A 97 4.25 5.37 12.21
C TRP A 97 3.80 5.87 10.83
N SER A 98 4.62 5.69 9.80
CA SER A 98 4.25 6.02 8.42
C SER A 98 3.07 5.19 7.96
N ASP A 99 2.09 5.83 7.32
CA ASP A 99 1.00 5.11 6.67
C ASP A 99 1.53 4.29 5.49
N CYS A 100 0.99 3.09 5.29
CA CYS A 100 1.26 2.33 4.08
C CYS A 100 0.52 2.98 2.91
N LEU A 101 1.19 3.12 1.78
CA LEU A 101 0.59 3.54 0.51
C LEU A 101 0.64 2.36 -0.45
N ALA A 102 -0.54 1.86 -0.84
CA ALA A 102 -0.71 0.91 -1.93
C ALA A 102 -0.97 1.70 -3.22
N PRO A 103 -0.01 1.76 -4.17
CA PRO A 103 -0.18 2.58 -5.37
C PRO A 103 -1.08 1.91 -6.41
N ASP A 104 -2.01 2.68 -6.94
CA ASP A 104 -2.79 2.34 -8.15
C ASP A 104 -2.12 2.95 -9.38
N LYS A 105 -1.55 4.14 -9.26
CA LYS A 105 -0.83 4.85 -10.32
C LYS A 105 0.42 5.51 -9.79
N VAL A 106 1.51 5.44 -10.56
CA VAL A 106 2.77 6.11 -10.22
C VAL A 106 3.26 6.87 -11.44
N SER A 107 3.52 8.15 -11.26
CA SER A 107 4.12 9.03 -12.25
C SER A 107 5.41 9.61 -11.73
N LEU A 108 6.43 9.66 -12.59
CA LEU A 108 7.67 10.39 -12.34
C LEU A 108 7.41 11.87 -12.59
N VAL A 109 7.78 12.73 -11.64
CA VAL A 109 7.74 14.18 -11.82
C VAL A 109 9.05 14.59 -12.51
N THR A 110 8.93 15.14 -13.71
CA THR A 110 10.08 15.62 -14.51
C THR A 110 9.94 17.11 -14.80
N GLY A 111 11.02 17.75 -15.27
CA GLY A 111 10.98 19.14 -15.72
C GLY A 111 10.00 19.40 -16.87
N ASP A 112 9.67 18.37 -17.66
CA ASP A 112 8.74 18.43 -18.79
C ASP A 112 7.30 18.02 -18.41
N GLY A 113 7.06 17.67 -17.14
CA GLY A 113 5.76 17.25 -16.60
C GLY A 113 5.75 15.84 -16.03
N LEU A 114 4.55 15.26 -15.90
CA LEU A 114 4.35 13.93 -15.34
C LEU A 114 4.58 12.86 -16.42
N GLN A 115 5.48 11.91 -16.13
CA GLN A 115 5.67 10.72 -16.95
C GLN A 115 5.08 9.51 -16.24
N LEU A 116 4.07 8.88 -16.82
CA LEU A 116 3.47 7.67 -16.27
C LEU A 116 4.48 6.52 -16.29
N VAL A 117 4.75 5.93 -15.12
CA VAL A 117 5.65 4.77 -14.98
C VAL A 117 4.95 3.51 -14.53
N TYR A 118 3.75 3.63 -13.96
CA TYR A 118 2.90 2.51 -13.58
C TYR A 118 1.43 2.93 -13.54
N ASP A 119 0.57 2.04 -14.02
CA ASP A 119 -0.88 2.14 -13.93
C ASP A 119 -1.47 0.73 -13.74
N TRP A 120 -2.12 0.49 -12.61
CA TRP A 120 -2.71 -0.80 -12.27
C TRP A 120 -3.86 -1.17 -13.21
N GLU A 121 -4.70 -0.21 -13.61
CA GLU A 121 -5.86 -0.48 -14.47
C GLU A 121 -5.42 -0.92 -15.88
N GLU A 122 -4.34 -0.33 -16.41
CA GLU A 122 -3.80 -0.74 -17.71
C GLU A 122 -3.17 -2.14 -17.68
N ILE A 123 -2.64 -2.56 -16.53
CA ILE A 123 -2.05 -3.89 -16.35
C ILE A 123 -3.13 -4.96 -16.29
N GLU A 124 -4.19 -4.74 -15.50
CA GLU A 124 -5.32 -5.68 -15.46
C GLU A 124 -5.88 -5.91 -16.88
N LEU A 125 -6.05 -4.85 -17.68
CA LEU A 125 -6.61 -4.96 -19.03
C LEU A 125 -5.70 -5.68 -20.04
N ARG A 126 -4.37 -5.64 -19.87
CA ARG A 126 -3.42 -6.27 -20.81
C ARG A 126 -3.16 -7.75 -20.52
N ASP A 127 -3.40 -8.20 -19.28
CA ASP A 127 -3.23 -9.60 -18.88
C ASP A 127 -4.49 -10.47 -19.16
N TYR A 128 -5.63 -9.86 -19.53
CA TYR A 128 -6.80 -10.58 -20.05
C TYR A 128 -6.71 -10.79 -21.58
N HIS A 129 -6.06 -11.87 -21.99
CA HIS A 129 -6.30 -12.45 -23.31
C HIS A 129 -7.53 -13.38 -23.23
N PHE A 130 -8.68 -12.93 -23.73
CA PHE A 130 -9.89 -13.75 -23.98
C PHE A 130 -9.79 -14.51 -25.30
#